data_AF-A0A2M7BDT5-F1
#
_entry.id   AF-A0A2M7BDT5-F1
#
_cell.length_a   1.000
_cell.length_b   1.000
_cell.length_c   1.000
_cell.angle_alpha   90.00
_cell.angle_beta   90.00
_cell.angle_gamma   90.00
#
_symmetry.space_group_name_H-M   'P 1'
#
loop_
_entity.id
_entity.type
_entity.pdbx_description
1 polymer ?
#
loop_
_entity_poly.entity_id
_entity_poly.type
_entity_poly.pdbx_seq_one_letter_code
_entity_poly.pdbx_strand_id
1 'polypeptide(L)'
;MKKLILLTILVIIAQLLLMSQTVTYGDSDHTLDQEIIGLKNSNQKLELEIASSVSCTSLSKEVGENGFVKLAEIQSNNDLSIALRR
;
A
#
# COMPACT_ATOMS: atom_id res chain seq x y z
N MET A 1 16.81 56.71 -25.51
CA MET A 1 17.61 55.86 -24.60
C MET A 1 16.80 55.27 -23.44
N LYS A 2 16.07 56.07 -22.64
CA LYS A 2 15.26 55.57 -21.50
C LYS A 2 14.19 54.51 -21.86
N LYS A 3 13.50 54.67 -23.00
CA LYS A 3 12.48 53.72 -23.48
C LYS A 3 13.06 52.35 -23.88
N LEU A 4 14.29 52.35 -24.40
CA LEU A 4 14.98 51.12 -24.80
C LEU A 4 15.39 50.30 -23.57
N ILE A 5 15.88 50.99 -22.53
CA ILE A 5 16.25 50.39 -21.24
C ILE A 5 15.03 49.79 -20.53
N LEU A 6 13.90 50.48 -20.57
CA LEU A 6 12.65 49.97 -19.98
C LEU A 6 12.17 48.70 -20.70
N LEU A 7 12.26 48.67 -22.03
CA LEU A 7 11.89 47.50 -22.83
C LEU A 7 12.80 46.30 -22.52
N THR A 8 14.12 46.51 -22.40
CA THR A 8 15.04 45.42 -22.08
C THR A 8 14.81 44.85 -20.69
N ILE A 9 14.51 45.69 -19.69
CA ILE A 9 14.18 45.24 -18.34
C ILE A 9 12.89 44.40 -18.35
N LEU A 10 11.86 44.84 -19.07
CA LEU A 10 10.59 44.11 -19.18
C LEU A 10 10.80 42.71 -19.78
N VAL A 11 11.61 42.61 -20.84
CA VAL A 11 11.94 41.34 -21.50
C VAL A 11 12.68 40.39 -20.57
N ILE A 12 13.65 40.90 -19.80
CA ILE A 12 14.41 40.09 -18.83
C ILE A 12 13.49 39.56 -17.73
N ILE A 13 12.59 40.40 -17.20
CA ILE A 13 11.62 39.97 -16.17
C ILE A 13 10.67 38.91 -16.72
N ALA A 14 10.17 39.10 -17.95
CA ALA A 14 9.30 38.11 -18.59
C ALA A 14 10.01 36.77 -18.79
N GLN A 15 11.27 36.79 -19.26
CA GLN A 15 12.08 35.57 -19.41
C GLN A 15 12.35 34.88 -18.07
N LEU A 16 12.61 35.65 -17.00
CA LEU A 16 12.84 35.12 -15.66
C LEU A 16 11.58 34.44 -15.11
N LEU A 17 10.41 35.06 -15.26
CA LEU A 17 9.14 34.50 -14.82
C LEU A 17 8.79 33.22 -15.60
N LEU A 18 9.02 33.21 -16.92
CA LEU A 18 8.78 32.05 -17.78
C LEU A 18 9.76 30.89 -17.49
N MET A 19 11.03 31.17 -17.22
CA MET A 19 12.01 30.15 -16.81
C MET A 19 11.76 29.62 -15.39
N SER A 20 11.17 30.43 -14.50
CA SER A 20 10.88 30.02 -13.12
C SER A 20 9.69 29.07 -12.99
N GLN A 21 8.85 28.96 -14.04
CA GLN A 21 7.85 27.89 -14.13
C GLN A 21 8.54 26.58 -14.52
N THR A 22 9.37 26.06 -13.62
CA THR A 22 9.78 24.67 -13.66
C THR A 22 8.53 23.83 -13.40
N VAL A 23 7.97 23.22 -14.45
CA VAL A 23 7.00 22.14 -14.23
C VAL A 23 7.78 20.96 -13.70
N THR A 24 7.68 20.72 -12.39
CA THR A 24 8.31 19.59 -11.72
C THR A 24 7.57 18.32 -12.12
N TYR A 25 8.00 17.69 -13.22
CA TYR A 25 7.65 16.31 -13.49
C TYR A 25 8.63 15.44 -12.71
N GLY A 26 8.19 14.87 -11.58
CA GLY A 26 9.00 13.92 -10.82
C GLY A 26 9.12 14.12 -9.31
N ASP A 27 8.50 15.16 -8.73
CA ASP A 27 8.09 15.05 -7.33
C ASP A 27 6.90 14.10 -7.34
N SER A 28 7.19 12.79 -7.26
CA SER A 28 6.19 11.80 -6.88
C SER A 28 5.55 12.33 -5.62
N ASP A 29 4.28 12.72 -5.75
CA ASP A 29 3.50 13.30 -4.67
C ASP A 29 3.68 12.37 -3.46
N HIS A 30 4.32 12.85 -2.39
CA HIS A 30 4.65 12.02 -1.23
C HIS A 30 3.40 11.28 -0.70
N THR A 31 2.23 11.87 -0.95
CA THR A 31 0.90 11.29 -0.76
C THR A 31 0.71 9.95 -1.50
N LEU A 32 1.06 9.87 -2.79
CA LEU A 32 0.95 8.65 -3.61
C LEU A 32 1.90 7.56 -3.12
N ASP A 33 3.13 7.90 -2.74
CA ASP A 33 4.08 6.94 -2.20
C ASP A 33 3.57 6.34 -0.88
N GLN A 34 3.00 7.18 0.01
CA GLN A 34 2.37 6.71 1.24
C GLN A 34 1.12 5.85 0.97
N GLU A 35 0.31 6.21 -0.02
CA GLU A 35 -0.86 5.42 -0.42
C GLU A 35 -0.46 4.04 -0.94
N ILE A 36 0.57 3.96 -1.78
CA ILE A 36 1.13 2.70 -2.30
C ILE A 36 1.65 1.82 -1.16
N ILE A 37 2.37 2.40 -0.19
CA ILE A 37 2.85 1.67 0.98
C ILE A 37 1.68 1.14 1.82
N GLY A 38 0.65 1.95 2.03
CA GLY A 38 -0.56 1.55 2.74
C GLY A 38 -1.27 0.38 2.06
N LEU A 39 -1.46 0.46 0.73
CA LEU A 39 -2.05 -0.60 -0.08
C LEU A 39 -1.22 -1.89 -0.03
N LYS A 40 0.11 -1.78 -0.13
CA LYS A 40 1.00 -2.94 -0.05
C LYS A 40 0.89 -3.66 1.30
N ASN A 41 0.88 -2.91 2.40
CA ASN A 41 0.74 -3.48 3.74
C ASN A 41 -0.63 -4.16 3.93
N SER A 42 -1.71 -3.55 3.41
CA SER A 42 -3.05 -4.13 3.44
C SER A 42 -3.12 -5.43 2.64
N ASN A 43 -2.51 -5.45 1.45
CA ASN A 43 -2.47 -6.63 0.59
C ASN A 43 -1.71 -7.79 1.26
N GLN A 44 -0.54 -7.53 1.84
CA GLN A 44 0.21 -8.55 2.59
C GLN A 44 -0.59 -9.14 3.75
N LYS A 45 -1.37 -8.31 4.46
CA LYS A 45 -2.25 -8.79 5.53
C LYS A 45 -3.33 -9.72 4.98
N LEU A 46 -3.97 -9.35 3.87
CA LEU A 46 -4.98 -10.19 3.21
C LEU A 46 -4.40 -11.51 2.69
N GLU A 47 -3.22 -11.48 2.07
CA GLU A 47 -2.53 -12.69 1.62
C GLU A 47 -2.27 -13.67 2.77
N LEU A 48 -1.82 -13.15 3.92
CA LEU A 48 -1.57 -13.97 5.10
C LEU A 48 -2.86 -14.55 5.70
N GLU A 49 -3.94 -13.76 5.73
CA GLU A 49 -5.25 -14.20 6.19
C GLU A 49 -5.83 -15.29 5.29
N ILE A 50 -5.73 -15.14 3.96
CA ILE A 50 -6.15 -16.14 2.99
C ILE A 50 -5.32 -17.42 3.15
N ALA A 51 -4.00 -17.31 3.23
CA ALA A 51 -3.11 -18.46 3.39
C ALA A 51 -3.44 -19.23 4.68
N SER A 52 -3.62 -18.52 5.79
CA SER A 52 -4.02 -19.12 7.07
C SER A 52 -5.36 -19.84 6.93
N SER A 53 -6.37 -19.20 6.34
CA SER A 53 -7.70 -19.79 6.15
C SER A 53 -7.65 -21.08 5.30
N VAL A 54 -6.89 -21.07 4.21
CA VAL A 54 -6.71 -22.26 3.35
C VAL A 54 -5.97 -23.39 4.09
N SER A 55 -4.94 -23.06 4.88
CA SER A 55 -4.25 -24.06 5.72
C SER A 55 -5.16 -24.64 6.79
N CYS A 56 -6.00 -23.83 7.44
CA CYS A 56 -6.89 -24.33 8.49
C CYS A 56 -8.04 -25.19 7.93
N THR A 57 -8.58 -24.82 6.77
CA THR A 57 -9.60 -25.63 6.08
C THR A 57 -9.06 -26.98 5.63
N SER A 58 -7.86 -27.02 5.02
CA SER A 58 -7.22 -28.28 4.64
C SER A 58 -6.91 -29.16 5.86
N LEU A 59 -6.39 -28.59 6.94
CA LEU A 59 -6.16 -29.30 8.20
C LEU A 59 -7.47 -29.87 8.77
N SER A 60 -8.56 -29.09 8.76
CA SER A 60 -9.87 -29.53 9.26
C SER A 60 -10.43 -30.71 8.48
N LYS A 61 -10.17 -30.77 7.16
CA LYS A 61 -10.59 -31.87 6.30
C LYS A 61 -9.81 -33.15 6.60
N GLU A 62 -8.48 -33.06 6.69
CA GLU A 62 -7.62 -34.19 7.02
C GLU A 62 -7.89 -34.75 8.42
N VAL A 63 -8.17 -33.88 9.39
CA VAL A 63 -8.60 -34.24 10.74
C VAL A 63 -9.90 -35.05 10.69
N GLY A 64 -10.90 -34.60 9.93
CA GLY A 64 -12.17 -35.31 9.76
C GLY A 64 -12.01 -36.67 9.08
N GLU A 65 -11.17 -36.76 8.04
CA GLU A 65 -10.86 -38.01 7.33
C GLU A 65 -10.16 -39.03 8.24
N ASN A 66 -9.34 -38.56 9.19
CA ASN A 66 -8.65 -39.39 10.17
C ASN A 66 -9.51 -39.73 11.42
N GLY A 67 -10.80 -39.38 11.41
CA GLY A 67 -11.75 -39.70 12.47
C GLY A 67 -11.65 -38.83 13.72
N PHE A 68 -10.94 -37.70 13.66
CA PHE A 68 -10.91 -36.73 14.75
C PHE A 68 -12.13 -35.80 14.68
N VAL A 69 -12.69 -35.48 15.83
CA VAL A 69 -13.80 -34.55 16.00
C VAL A 69 -13.26 -33.22 16.53
N LYS A 70 -13.61 -32.12 15.85
CA LYS A 70 -13.31 -30.76 16.32
C LYS A 70 -14.17 -30.42 17.53
N LEU A 71 -13.55 -30.10 18.65
CA LEU A 71 -14.24 -29.75 19.90
C LEU A 71 -14.35 -28.24 20.12
N ALA A 72 -13.30 -27.50 19.80
CA ALA A 72 -13.26 -26.06 19.99
C ALA A 72 -12.29 -25.42 19.00
N GLU A 73 -12.56 -24.16 18.67
CA GLU A 73 -11.75 -23.33 17.80
C GLU A 73 -11.64 -21.95 18.44
N ILE A 74 -10.41 -21.46 18.62
CA ILE A 74 -10.13 -20.13 19.15
C ILE A 74 -9.24 -19.41 18.15
N GLN A 75 -9.70 -18.27 17.68
CA GLN A 75 -8.92 -17.37 16.81
C GLN A 75 -8.54 -16.11 17.59
N SER A 76 -7.25 -15.81 17.66
CA SER A 76 -6.72 -14.59 18.29
C SER A 76 -5.69 -13.95 17.38
N ASN A 77 -5.99 -12.76 16.85
CA ASN A 77 -5.17 -12.07 15.86
C ASN A 77 -4.83 -12.99 14.67
N ASN A 78 -3.58 -13.48 14.61
CA ASN A 78 -3.07 -14.37 13.57
C ASN A 78 -2.91 -15.84 14.02
N ASP A 79 -3.22 -16.15 15.28
CA ASP A 79 -3.12 -17.49 15.84
C ASP A 79 -4.47 -18.20 15.82
N LEU A 80 -4.52 -19.37 15.19
CA LEU A 80 -5.65 -20.29 15.28
C LEU A 80 -5.28 -21.51 16.12
N SER A 81 -6.00 -21.72 17.21
CA SER A 81 -5.88 -22.91 18.06
C SER A 81 -7.12 -23.80 17.88
N ILE A 82 -6.91 -25.07 17.52
CA ILE A 82 -7.98 -26.05 17.33
C ILE A 82 -7.79 -27.20 18.31
N ALA A 83 -8.84 -27.48 19.10
CA ALA A 83 -8.88 -28.65 19.99
C ALA A 83 -9.54 -29.83 19.27
N LEU A 84 -8.83 -30.95 19.19
CA LEU A 84 -9.26 -32.17 18.51
C LEU A 84 -9.36 -33.34 19.49
N ARG A 85 -10.39 -34.17 19.32
CA ARG A 85 -10.55 -35.42 20.06
C ARG A 85 -10.64 -36.58 19.07
N ARG A 86 -9.96 -37.67 19.39
CA ARG A 86 -10.09 -38.94 18.69
C ARG A 86 -11.17 -39.79 19.32
#